data_AF-A0A814XQZ7-F1
#
_entry.id   AF-A0A814XQZ7-F1
#
_cell.length_a   1.000
_cell.length_b   1.000
_cell.length_c   1.000
_cell.angle_alpha   90.00
_cell.angle_beta   90.00
_cell.angle_gamma   90.00
#
_symmetry.space_group_name_H-M   'P 1'
#
loop_
_entity.id
_entity.type
_entity.pdbx_description
1 polymer ?
#
loop_
_entity_poly.entity_id
_entity_poly.type
_entity_poly.pdbx_seq_one_letter_code
_entity_poly.pdbx_strand_id
1 'polypeptide(L)'
;MANWNNPTPKSGAKLWDIGGYWTGGKEANKNDIRKAWDLTVQNFHHELQISESSKNFGSVLESRLSDITFAFNNLQPRTIIHGDYRLANIFIDRNANESQIYAIDWQWCGIGHAAMDVASFIATSVHENTIEDSLELVHFYHKVLTDNGVPYLWEQFWQAYQICWIDYFIFTVVGNWSAMQANDIKLYKKEEKYGLHVRSHAHMKNLLTQTEIFMKDLETSSVFQLTERH
;
A
#
# COMPACT_ATOMS: atom_id res chain seq x y z
N MET A 1 -8.05 27.93 5.90
CA MET A 1 -8.27 26.77 5.02
C MET A 1 -6.97 26.46 4.30
N ALA A 2 -6.45 25.24 4.41
CA ALA A 2 -5.27 24.83 3.65
C ALA A 2 -5.65 24.70 2.17
N ASN A 3 -4.85 25.30 1.28
CA ASN A 3 -5.09 25.25 -0.16
C ASN A 3 -4.49 23.95 -0.72
N TRP A 4 -5.31 22.90 -0.81
CA TRP A 4 -4.90 21.55 -1.24
C TRP A 4 -4.70 21.41 -2.75
N ASN A 5 -5.04 22.42 -3.55
CA ASN A 5 -4.82 22.37 -4.99
C ASN A 5 -3.33 22.44 -5.38
N ASN A 6 -2.49 22.98 -4.49
CA ASN A 6 -1.03 23.04 -4.64
C ASN A 6 -0.40 23.09 -3.24
N PRO A 7 -0.25 21.94 -2.53
CA PRO A 7 0.35 21.92 -1.21
C PRO A 7 1.81 22.38 -1.30
N THR A 8 2.06 23.64 -0.98
CA THR A 8 3.40 24.22 -0.96
C THR A 8 3.93 24.13 0.47
N PRO A 9 4.98 23.34 0.74
CA PRO A 9 5.57 23.27 2.08
C PRO A 9 5.94 24.66 2.63
N LYS A 10 5.95 24.82 3.96
CA LYS A 10 6.52 26.04 4.59
C LYS A 10 7.95 26.23 4.09
N SER A 11 8.35 27.49 3.88
CA SER A 11 9.70 27.86 3.42
C SER A 11 10.80 27.10 4.20
N GLY A 12 11.65 26.37 3.47
CA GLY A 12 12.75 25.59 4.03
C GLY A 12 12.47 24.09 4.27
N ALA A 13 11.23 23.62 4.19
CA ALA A 13 10.94 22.18 4.28
C ALA A 13 11.36 21.46 2.98
N LYS A 14 12.21 20.43 3.11
CA LYS A 14 12.61 19.55 2.02
C LYS A 14 11.68 18.34 2.00
N LEU A 15 10.80 18.29 0.99
CA LEU A 15 9.94 17.15 0.72
C LEU A 15 10.42 16.44 -0.55
N TRP A 16 10.14 15.15 -0.66
CA TRP A 16 10.30 14.45 -1.93
C TRP A 16 9.20 14.86 -2.91
N ASP A 17 9.56 15.05 -4.18
CA ASP A 17 8.58 15.25 -5.26
C ASP A 17 7.66 14.04 -5.44
N ILE A 18 8.15 12.86 -5.06
CA ILE A 18 7.38 11.63 -4.94
C ILE A 18 7.61 11.08 -3.53
N GLY A 19 6.58 11.18 -2.68
CA GLY A 19 6.60 10.61 -1.34
C GLY A 19 6.62 9.08 -1.35
N GLY A 20 7.21 8.50 -0.32
CA GLY A 20 7.52 7.07 -0.25
C GLY A 20 8.86 6.72 -0.89
N TYR A 21 9.44 5.61 -0.47
CA TYR A 21 10.70 5.11 -1.04
C TYR A 21 10.46 4.11 -2.16
N TRP A 22 9.55 3.15 -1.93
CA TRP A 22 9.29 2.02 -2.83
C TRP A 22 8.09 2.18 -3.76
N THR A 23 7.60 3.41 -3.86
CA THR A 23 6.32 3.76 -4.46
C THR A 23 6.45 4.02 -5.95
N GLY A 24 5.51 3.50 -6.75
CA GLY A 24 5.51 3.71 -8.20
C GLY A 24 6.83 3.27 -8.83
N GLY A 25 7.43 4.13 -9.65
CA GLY A 25 8.70 3.86 -10.35
C GLY A 25 9.99 4.37 -9.67
N LYS A 26 9.93 4.82 -8.41
CA LYS A 26 11.04 5.55 -7.76
C LYS A 26 12.29 4.69 -7.51
N GLU A 27 12.14 3.53 -6.85
CA GLU A 27 13.30 2.69 -6.45
C GLU A 27 13.09 1.18 -6.62
N ALA A 28 11.86 0.70 -6.84
CA ALA A 28 11.59 -0.72 -7.02
C ALA A 28 11.68 -1.11 -8.50
N ASN A 29 12.66 -1.93 -8.89
CA ASN A 29 12.62 -2.61 -10.18
C ASN A 29 11.54 -3.69 -10.16
N LYS A 30 10.32 -3.32 -10.55
CA LYS A 30 9.14 -4.20 -10.54
C LYS A 30 9.08 -5.16 -11.73
N ASN A 31 10.04 -5.09 -12.66
CA ASN A 31 10.02 -5.87 -13.89
C ASN A 31 10.20 -7.39 -13.66
N ASP A 32 10.81 -7.78 -12.52
CA ASP A 32 10.98 -9.19 -12.16
C ASP A 32 9.79 -9.76 -11.37
N ILE A 33 8.62 -9.10 -11.36
CA ILE A 33 7.46 -9.49 -10.54
C ILE A 33 7.02 -10.94 -10.76
N ARG A 34 7.05 -11.45 -12.00
CA ARG A 34 6.68 -12.84 -12.28
C ARG A 34 7.64 -13.82 -11.58
N LYS A 35 8.94 -13.62 -11.77
CA LYS A 35 9.98 -14.45 -11.13
C LYS A 35 9.90 -14.35 -9.60
N ALA A 36 9.70 -13.14 -9.08
CA ALA A 36 9.56 -12.92 -7.65
C ALA A 36 8.32 -13.61 -7.07
N TRP A 37 7.22 -13.63 -7.82
CA TRP A 37 6.01 -14.38 -7.45
C TRP A 37 6.25 -15.89 -7.47
N ASP A 38 6.91 -16.43 -8.49
CA ASP A 38 7.23 -17.87 -8.55
C ASP A 38 8.05 -18.33 -7.33
N LEU A 39 9.01 -17.50 -6.90
CA LEU A 39 9.78 -17.73 -5.67
C LEU A 39 8.90 -17.61 -4.41
N THR A 40 8.03 -16.60 -4.35
CA THR A 40 7.08 -16.42 -3.24
C THR A 40 6.18 -17.64 -3.08
N VAL A 41 5.65 -18.18 -4.19
CA VAL A 41 4.84 -19.40 -4.18
C VAL A 41 5.66 -20.57 -3.62
N GLN A 42 6.91 -20.76 -4.06
CA GLN A 42 7.78 -21.80 -3.49
C GLN A 42 7.96 -21.63 -1.97
N ASN A 43 8.24 -20.41 -1.52
CA ASN A 43 8.57 -20.09 -0.14
C ASN A 43 7.36 -20.15 0.82
N PHE A 44 6.15 -19.89 0.33
CA PHE A 44 4.96 -19.65 1.18
C PHE A 44 3.66 -20.35 0.71
N HIS A 45 3.73 -21.32 -0.21
CA HIS A 45 2.52 -21.97 -0.76
C HIS A 45 1.57 -22.51 0.30
N HIS A 46 2.09 -23.11 1.39
CA HIS A 46 1.28 -23.67 2.46
C HIS A 46 0.65 -22.58 3.33
N GLU A 47 1.46 -21.59 3.74
CA GLU A 47 1.08 -20.52 4.66
C GLU A 47 0.02 -19.59 4.05
N LEU A 48 0.16 -19.28 2.76
CA LEU A 48 -0.77 -18.40 2.05
C LEU A 48 -1.93 -19.15 1.41
N GLN A 49 -1.95 -20.49 1.50
CA GLN A 49 -2.98 -21.34 0.88
C GLN A 49 -3.13 -21.03 -0.63
N ILE A 50 -2.00 -20.94 -1.33
CA ILE A 50 -1.95 -20.54 -2.75
C ILE A 50 -2.78 -21.52 -3.57
N SER A 51 -3.86 -21.01 -4.17
CA SER A 51 -4.72 -21.77 -5.06
C SER A 51 -4.04 -22.02 -6.42
N GLU A 52 -4.55 -22.98 -7.20
CA GLU A 52 -4.05 -23.20 -8.56
C GLU A 52 -4.21 -21.95 -9.44
N SER A 53 -5.29 -21.19 -9.26
CA SER A 53 -5.48 -19.89 -9.92
C SER A 53 -4.46 -18.85 -9.49
N SER A 54 -4.10 -18.82 -8.19
CA SER A 54 -3.15 -17.84 -7.65
C SER A 54 -1.70 -18.11 -8.09
N LYS A 55 -1.35 -19.36 -8.46
CA LYS A 55 0.00 -19.67 -8.96
C LYS A 55 0.39 -18.83 -10.17
N ASN A 56 -0.55 -18.57 -11.08
CA ASN A 56 -0.29 -17.79 -12.29
C ASN A 56 -0.37 -16.27 -12.09
N PHE A 57 -0.62 -15.80 -10.86
CA PHE A 57 -0.87 -14.39 -10.59
C PHE A 57 0.33 -13.49 -10.92
N GLY A 58 1.56 -14.00 -10.79
CA GLY A 58 2.77 -13.30 -11.23
C GLY A 58 2.75 -12.89 -12.70
N SER A 59 2.26 -13.76 -13.59
CA SER A 59 2.10 -13.45 -15.02
C SER A 59 1.02 -12.40 -15.26
N VAL A 60 -0.07 -12.43 -14.48
CA VAL A 60 -1.14 -11.42 -14.55
C VAL A 60 -0.59 -10.06 -14.15
N LEU A 61 0.12 -9.96 -13.04
CA LEU A 61 0.75 -8.73 -12.57
C LEU A 61 1.78 -8.20 -13.56
N GLU A 62 2.62 -9.07 -14.12
CA GLU A 62 3.60 -8.73 -15.16
C GLU A 62 2.91 -8.10 -16.38
N SER A 63 1.84 -8.73 -16.89
CA SER A 63 1.10 -8.21 -18.06
C SER A 63 0.40 -6.87 -17.83
N ARG A 64 0.16 -6.50 -16.57
CA ARG A 64 -0.59 -5.30 -16.18
C ARG A 64 0.27 -4.24 -15.51
N LEU A 65 1.57 -4.49 -15.35
CA LEU A 65 2.49 -3.62 -14.64
C LEU A 65 2.54 -2.21 -15.25
N SER A 66 2.51 -2.11 -16.58
CA SER A 66 2.49 -0.82 -17.29
C SER A 66 1.23 -0.02 -16.96
N ASP A 67 0.07 -0.67 -17.00
CA ASP A 67 -1.21 -0.02 -16.73
C ASP A 67 -1.33 0.40 -15.26
N ILE A 68 -0.89 -0.45 -14.33
CA ILE A 68 -0.86 -0.15 -12.89
C ILE A 68 0.06 1.06 -12.64
N THR A 69 1.24 1.06 -13.25
CA THR A 69 2.20 2.17 -13.13
C THR A 69 1.63 3.46 -13.73
N PHE A 70 0.99 3.37 -14.90
CA PHE A 70 0.35 4.51 -15.53
C PHE A 70 -0.78 5.06 -14.66
N ALA A 71 -1.67 4.20 -14.17
CA ALA A 71 -2.77 4.59 -13.30
C ALA A 71 -2.23 5.24 -12.02
N PHE A 72 -1.25 4.61 -11.36
CA PHE A 72 -0.58 5.15 -10.17
C PHE A 72 -0.04 6.56 -10.40
N ASN A 73 0.63 6.81 -11.52
CA ASN A 73 1.21 8.13 -11.81
C ASN A 73 0.16 9.22 -12.10
N ASN A 74 -1.02 8.84 -12.59
CA ASN A 74 -2.07 9.76 -13.03
C ASN A 74 -3.21 9.95 -12.01
N LEU A 75 -3.20 9.23 -10.89
CA LEU A 75 -4.15 9.41 -9.79
C LEU A 75 -4.12 10.85 -9.25
N GLN A 76 -5.31 11.37 -8.92
CA GLN A 76 -5.55 12.69 -8.33
C GLN A 76 -6.68 12.62 -7.30
N PRO A 77 -6.74 13.56 -6.34
CA PRO A 77 -5.76 14.60 -6.05
C PRO A 77 -4.49 14.08 -5.35
N ARG A 78 -3.38 14.80 -5.49
CA ARG A 78 -2.13 14.56 -4.74
C ARG A 78 -2.13 15.33 -3.42
N THR A 79 -1.53 14.74 -2.39
CA THR A 79 -1.43 15.28 -1.02
C THR A 79 0.01 15.18 -0.50
N ILE A 80 0.31 15.80 0.64
CA ILE A 80 1.52 15.48 1.39
C ILE A 80 1.25 14.21 2.19
N ILE A 81 2.12 13.23 2.03
CA ILE A 81 2.04 11.93 2.68
C ILE A 81 3.28 11.69 3.54
N HIS A 82 3.15 10.81 4.52
CA HIS A 82 4.29 10.32 5.30
C HIS A 82 5.20 9.44 4.45
N GLY A 83 4.62 8.56 3.61
CA GLY A 83 5.35 7.68 2.71
C GLY A 83 5.93 6.41 3.38
N ASP A 84 5.71 6.25 4.68
CA ASP A 84 6.04 5.06 5.47
C ASP A 84 5.17 5.03 6.76
N TYR A 85 3.86 5.29 6.61
CA TYR A 85 2.95 5.42 7.74
C TYR A 85 2.58 4.04 8.31
N ARG A 86 3.25 3.64 9.38
CA ARG A 86 3.08 2.33 10.02
C ARG A 86 3.19 2.40 11.54
N LEU A 87 2.69 1.38 12.23
CA LEU A 87 2.64 1.32 13.69
C LEU A 87 4.02 1.50 14.34
N ALA A 88 5.09 1.00 13.70
CA ALA A 88 6.47 1.18 14.19
C ALA A 88 6.93 2.65 14.21
N ASN A 89 6.27 3.52 13.42
CA ASN A 89 6.53 4.95 13.31
C ASN A 89 5.51 5.78 14.10
N ILE A 90 4.75 5.17 15.01
CA ILE A 90 3.70 5.84 15.78
C ILE A 90 3.93 5.64 17.29
N PHE A 91 3.97 6.74 18.03
CA PHE A 91 3.84 6.76 19.48
C PHE A 91 2.42 7.14 19.88
N ILE A 92 1.90 6.46 20.89
CA ILE A 92 0.60 6.75 21.50
C ILE A 92 0.85 7.17 22.94
N ASP A 93 0.47 8.40 23.30
CA ASP A 93 0.47 8.83 24.69
C ASP A 93 -0.76 8.27 25.39
N ARG A 94 -0.53 7.33 26.31
CA ARG A 94 -1.57 6.66 27.10
C ARG A 94 -2.03 7.47 28.30
N ASN A 95 -1.33 8.56 28.64
CA ASN A 95 -1.65 9.41 29.79
C ASN A 95 -2.48 10.64 29.40
N ALA A 96 -2.65 10.92 28.10
CA ALA A 96 -3.50 11.99 27.63
C ALA A 96 -5.00 11.63 27.76
N ASN A 97 -5.84 12.63 28.03
CA ASN A 97 -7.31 12.46 28.16
C ASN A 97 -7.98 11.94 26.88
N GLU A 98 -7.33 12.14 25.74
CA GLU A 98 -7.64 11.52 24.45
C GLU A 98 -6.34 10.90 23.93
N SER A 99 -6.38 9.73 23.31
CA SER A 99 -5.19 9.05 22.77
C SER A 99 -4.45 9.96 21.78
N GLN A 100 -3.43 10.67 22.25
CA GLN A 100 -2.61 11.52 21.40
C GLN A 100 -1.63 10.65 20.62
N ILE A 101 -1.57 10.89 19.31
CA ILE A 101 -0.76 10.12 18.37
C ILE A 101 0.36 11.02 17.84
N TYR A 102 1.59 10.53 17.88
CA TYR A 102 2.75 11.19 17.29
C TYR A 102 3.35 10.29 16.20
N ALA A 103 3.40 10.79 14.97
CA ALA A 103 4.12 10.14 13.88
C ALA A 103 5.57 10.61 13.82
N ILE A 104 6.49 9.67 13.70
CA ILE A 104 7.94 9.89 13.60
C ILE A 104 8.49 9.31 12.29
N ASP A 105 9.78 9.53 12.01
CA ASP A 105 10.45 9.02 10.80
C ASP A 105 9.86 9.53 9.48
N TRP A 106 9.83 10.86 9.34
CA TRP A 106 9.35 11.57 8.14
C TRP A 106 10.34 11.55 6.96
N GLN A 107 11.34 10.67 6.96
CA GLN A 107 12.41 10.67 5.95
C GLN A 107 11.91 10.43 4.52
N TRP A 108 10.73 9.80 4.35
CA TRP A 108 10.08 9.54 3.06
C TRP A 108 8.92 10.47 2.74
N CYS A 109 8.74 11.53 3.53
CA CYS A 109 7.65 12.48 3.38
C CYS A 109 7.73 13.23 2.04
N GLY A 110 6.62 13.30 1.32
CA GLY A 110 6.61 13.90 -0.01
C GLY A 110 5.21 14.02 -0.62
N ILE A 111 5.17 14.41 -1.90
CA ILE A 111 3.93 14.52 -2.66
C ILE A 111 3.48 13.14 -3.15
N GLY A 112 2.28 12.70 -2.79
CA GLY A 112 1.78 11.36 -3.12
C GLY A 112 0.28 11.20 -2.91
N HIS A 113 -0.20 9.96 -3.00
CA HIS A 113 -1.62 9.65 -2.83
C HIS A 113 -1.92 9.41 -1.36
N ALA A 114 -2.90 10.13 -0.81
CA ALA A 114 -3.33 9.92 0.58
C ALA A 114 -3.72 8.46 0.85
N ALA A 115 -4.20 7.76 -0.17
CA ALA A 115 -4.57 6.36 -0.12
C ALA A 115 -3.38 5.42 0.18
N MET A 116 -2.14 5.84 -0.13
CA MET A 116 -0.96 5.01 0.11
C MET A 116 -0.64 4.85 1.61
N ASP A 117 -0.73 5.93 2.40
CA ASP A 117 -0.48 5.85 3.84
C ASP A 117 -1.50 4.92 4.51
N VAL A 118 -2.78 5.00 4.15
CA VAL A 118 -3.81 4.10 4.72
C VAL A 118 -3.69 2.65 4.19
N ALA A 119 -3.34 2.44 2.92
CA ALA A 119 -3.14 1.10 2.36
C ALA A 119 -1.96 0.40 3.04
N SER A 120 -0.81 1.08 3.14
CA SER A 120 0.38 0.55 3.81
C SER A 120 0.15 0.34 5.31
N PHE A 121 -0.59 1.24 5.97
CA PHE A 121 -0.99 1.05 7.37
C PHE A 121 -1.85 -0.20 7.54
N ILE A 122 -2.92 -0.38 6.76
CA ILE A 122 -3.77 -1.58 6.85
C ILE A 122 -2.98 -2.85 6.53
N ALA A 123 -2.10 -2.80 5.53
CA ALA A 123 -1.28 -3.95 5.15
C ALA A 123 -0.26 -4.38 6.24
N THR A 124 0.12 -3.49 7.15
CA THR A 124 1.26 -3.71 8.07
C THR A 124 1.01 -3.42 9.54
N SER A 125 -0.09 -2.77 9.89
CA SER A 125 -0.22 -2.05 11.16
C SER A 125 -1.45 -2.43 11.98
N VAL A 126 -2.51 -2.91 11.34
CA VAL A 126 -3.75 -3.32 12.04
C VAL A 126 -3.59 -4.65 12.77
N HIS A 127 -4.42 -4.91 13.77
CA HIS A 127 -4.44 -6.21 14.42
C HIS A 127 -5.00 -7.27 13.45
N GLU A 128 -4.53 -8.53 13.55
CA GLU A 128 -4.95 -9.60 12.63
C GLU A 128 -6.49 -9.77 12.59
N ASN A 129 -7.13 -9.66 13.75
CA ASN A 129 -8.59 -9.73 13.88
C ASN A 129 -9.37 -8.55 13.26
N THR A 130 -8.69 -7.48 12.83
CA THR A 130 -9.32 -6.27 12.25
C THR A 130 -9.10 -6.20 10.74
N ILE A 131 -8.33 -7.13 10.18
CA ILE A 131 -7.98 -7.13 8.75
C ILE A 131 -9.23 -7.27 7.88
N GLU A 132 -10.15 -8.16 8.23
CA GLU A 132 -11.36 -8.42 7.44
C GLU A 132 -12.34 -7.22 7.44
N ASP A 133 -12.33 -6.42 8.51
CA ASP A 133 -13.17 -5.23 8.67
C ASP A 133 -12.49 -3.94 8.18
N SER A 134 -11.39 -4.05 7.42
CA SER A 134 -10.57 -2.88 7.07
C SER A 134 -11.29 -1.84 6.21
N LEU A 135 -12.36 -2.22 5.51
CA LEU A 135 -13.15 -1.29 4.68
C LEU A 135 -13.75 -0.14 5.51
N GLU A 136 -14.16 -0.40 6.76
CA GLU A 136 -14.66 0.66 7.65
C GLU A 136 -13.57 1.68 7.98
N LEU A 137 -12.33 1.24 8.15
CA LEU A 137 -11.17 2.12 8.35
C LEU A 137 -10.88 2.97 7.10
N VAL A 138 -11.04 2.40 5.91
CA VAL A 138 -10.87 3.11 4.63
C VAL A 138 -11.95 4.19 4.47
N HIS A 139 -13.21 3.87 4.78
CA HIS A 139 -14.30 4.85 4.79
C HIS A 139 -14.07 5.96 5.81
N PHE A 140 -13.66 5.61 7.03
CA PHE A 140 -13.34 6.58 8.07
C PHE A 140 -12.22 7.52 7.63
N TYR A 141 -11.15 6.97 7.07
CA TYR A 141 -10.02 7.77 6.56
C TYR A 141 -10.46 8.72 5.45
N HIS A 142 -11.22 8.24 4.46
CA HIS A 142 -11.78 9.09 3.38
C HIS A 142 -12.65 10.22 3.93
N LYS A 143 -13.53 9.91 4.89
CA LYS A 143 -14.37 10.92 5.54
C LYS A 143 -13.53 11.99 6.23
N VAL A 144 -12.55 11.61 7.04
CA VAL A 144 -11.69 12.58 7.73
C VAL A 144 -10.88 13.41 6.73
N LEU A 145 -10.36 12.78 5.67
CA LEU A 145 -9.61 13.46 4.61
C LEU A 145 -10.45 14.53 3.90
N THR A 146 -11.70 14.20 3.56
CA THR A 146 -12.64 15.13 2.90
C THR A 146 -13.16 16.21 3.83
N ASP A 147 -13.46 15.88 5.09
CA ASP A 147 -13.82 16.87 6.13
C ASP A 147 -12.69 17.91 6.35
N ASN A 148 -11.43 17.54 6.09
CA ASN A 148 -10.26 18.42 6.12
C ASN A 148 -10.01 19.18 4.80
N GLY A 149 -10.93 19.12 3.84
CA GLY A 149 -10.96 19.94 2.64
C GLY A 149 -10.20 19.38 1.44
N VAL A 150 -9.79 18.11 1.46
CA VAL A 150 -9.28 17.44 0.26
C VAL A 150 -10.47 17.05 -0.62
N PRO A 151 -10.54 17.52 -1.88
CA PRO A 151 -11.72 17.34 -2.74
C PRO A 151 -11.73 15.94 -3.38
N TYR A 152 -11.88 14.90 -2.56
CA TYR A 152 -11.83 13.51 -2.99
C TYR A 152 -13.22 12.88 -3.03
N LEU A 153 -13.73 12.51 -4.20
CA LEU A 153 -14.92 11.65 -4.28
C LEU A 153 -14.58 10.24 -3.78
N TRP A 154 -15.58 9.53 -3.23
CA TRP A 154 -15.37 8.19 -2.72
C TRP A 154 -14.87 7.23 -3.80
N GLU A 155 -15.47 7.26 -4.99
CA GLU A 155 -15.12 6.37 -6.10
C GLU A 155 -13.67 6.61 -6.57
N GLN A 156 -13.26 7.88 -6.62
CA GLN A 156 -11.89 8.26 -6.95
C GLN A 156 -10.90 7.82 -5.87
N PHE A 157 -11.26 7.97 -4.60
CA PHE A 157 -10.41 7.55 -3.47
C PHE A 157 -10.30 6.03 -3.40
N TRP A 158 -11.41 5.32 -3.58
CA TRP A 158 -11.44 3.87 -3.57
C TRP A 158 -10.58 3.29 -4.69
N GLN A 159 -10.67 3.85 -5.90
CA GLN A 159 -9.77 3.48 -6.99
C GLN A 159 -8.30 3.76 -6.64
N ALA A 160 -8.00 4.91 -6.05
CA ALA A 160 -6.64 5.24 -5.64
C ALA A 160 -6.11 4.26 -4.57
N TYR A 161 -6.97 3.85 -3.64
CA TYR A 161 -6.69 2.84 -2.63
C TYR A 161 -6.37 1.49 -3.25
N GLN A 162 -7.20 1.01 -4.18
CA GLN A 162 -6.97 -0.25 -4.90
C GLN A 162 -5.63 -0.25 -5.63
N ILE A 163 -5.32 0.82 -6.37
CA ILE A 163 -4.05 0.96 -7.10
C ILE A 163 -2.87 1.05 -6.13
N CYS A 164 -2.96 1.82 -5.05
CA CYS A 164 -1.91 1.91 -4.05
C CYS A 164 -1.68 0.57 -3.33
N TRP A 165 -2.74 -0.20 -3.08
CA TRP A 165 -2.66 -1.54 -2.51
C TRP A 165 -1.92 -2.50 -3.43
N ILE A 166 -2.29 -2.53 -4.72
CA ILE A 166 -1.63 -3.37 -5.73
C ILE A 166 -0.16 -2.97 -5.90
N ASP A 167 0.14 -1.67 -5.96
CA ASP A 167 1.52 -1.16 -6.04
C ASP A 167 2.36 -1.61 -4.84
N TYR A 168 1.78 -1.52 -3.64
CA TYR A 168 2.41 -1.95 -2.40
C TYR A 168 2.61 -3.47 -2.37
N PHE A 169 1.62 -4.26 -2.81
CA PHE A 169 1.72 -5.71 -2.93
C PHE A 169 2.88 -6.12 -3.83
N ILE A 170 2.99 -5.53 -5.04
CA ILE A 170 4.08 -5.80 -5.98
C ILE A 170 5.43 -5.51 -5.32
N PHE A 171 5.55 -4.40 -4.59
CA PHE A 171 6.74 -4.11 -3.80
C PHE A 171 7.02 -5.20 -2.76
N THR A 172 6.02 -5.66 -2.00
CA THR A 172 6.25 -6.69 -0.98
C THR A 172 6.77 -8.00 -1.58
N VAL A 173 6.25 -8.40 -2.74
CA VAL A 173 6.68 -9.61 -3.46
C VAL A 173 8.10 -9.46 -3.98
N VAL A 174 8.38 -8.40 -4.73
CA VAL A 174 9.69 -8.17 -5.38
C VAL A 174 10.77 -7.88 -4.36
N GLY A 175 10.52 -6.93 -3.46
CA GLY A 175 11.53 -6.45 -2.52
C GLY A 175 11.81 -7.43 -1.38
N ASN A 176 10.88 -8.35 -1.07
CA ASN A 176 10.95 -9.08 0.20
C ASN A 176 10.51 -10.54 0.10
N TRP A 177 9.24 -10.84 -0.18
CA TRP A 177 8.72 -12.21 -0.04
C TRP A 177 9.46 -13.23 -0.93
N SER A 178 9.92 -12.81 -2.10
CA SER A 178 10.72 -13.66 -2.99
C SER A 178 12.07 -14.11 -2.41
N ALA A 179 12.62 -13.35 -1.46
CA ALA A 179 13.89 -13.63 -0.79
C ALA A 179 13.74 -14.21 0.64
N MET A 180 12.50 -14.41 1.08
CA MET A 180 12.17 -14.87 2.44
C MET A 180 11.76 -16.35 2.49
N GLN A 181 11.71 -16.91 3.69
CA GLN A 181 11.19 -18.23 4.00
C GLN A 181 10.12 -18.15 5.11
N ALA A 182 9.23 -19.14 5.18
CA ALA A 182 8.15 -19.17 6.19
C ALA A 182 8.64 -19.14 7.65
N ASN A 183 9.86 -19.62 7.92
CA ASN A 183 10.48 -19.55 9.24
C ASN A 183 10.97 -18.13 9.61
N ASP A 184 11.25 -17.26 8.64
CA ASP A 184 11.67 -15.88 8.89
C ASP A 184 10.57 -15.09 9.60
N ILE A 185 9.31 -15.29 9.23
CA ILE A 185 8.16 -14.66 9.89
C ILE A 185 8.10 -15.04 11.38
N LYS A 186 8.40 -16.30 11.72
CA LYS A 186 8.45 -16.75 13.12
C LYS A 186 9.60 -16.09 13.87
N LEU A 187 10.76 -15.94 13.22
CA LEU A 187 11.92 -15.27 13.80
C LEU A 187 11.63 -13.78 14.04
N TYR A 188 11.06 -13.08 13.07
CA TYR A 188 10.74 -11.65 13.18
C TYR A 188 9.72 -11.37 14.26
N LYS A 189 8.70 -12.22 14.41
CA LYS A 189 7.76 -12.14 15.52
C LYS A 189 8.45 -12.30 16.88
N LYS A 190 9.40 -13.23 16.99
CA LYS A 190 10.17 -13.46 18.24
C LYS A 190 11.10 -12.29 18.56
N GLU A 191 11.68 -11.67 17.56
CA GLU A 191 12.61 -10.53 17.70
C GLU A 191 11.90 -9.17 17.74
N GLU A 192 10.56 -9.15 17.78
CA GLU A 192 9.75 -7.93 17.72
C GLU A 192 10.11 -7.02 16.53
N LYS A 193 10.57 -7.64 15.43
CA LYS A 193 10.89 -6.96 14.18
C LYS A 193 9.60 -6.75 13.39
N TYR A 194 8.90 -5.67 13.71
CA TYR A 194 7.73 -5.20 12.97
C TYR A 194 8.11 -4.36 11.74
N GLY A 195 9.14 -4.82 11.01
CA GLY A 195 9.59 -4.19 9.77
C GLY A 195 8.49 -4.13 8.70
N LEU A 196 8.74 -3.38 7.62
CA LEU A 196 7.88 -3.38 6.43
C LEU A 196 7.50 -4.83 6.07
N HIS A 197 6.34 -5.10 5.47
CA HIS A 197 6.01 -6.32 4.72
C HIS A 197 6.08 -7.71 5.44
N VAL A 198 6.45 -7.82 6.73
CA VAL A 198 6.66 -9.12 7.44
C VAL A 198 5.84 -9.34 8.72
N ARG A 199 4.73 -8.63 8.90
CA ARG A 199 3.99 -8.66 10.17
C ARG A 199 3.48 -10.06 10.57
N SER A 200 2.87 -10.79 9.64
CA SER A 200 2.32 -12.14 9.88
C SER A 200 1.87 -12.78 8.57
N HIS A 201 1.65 -14.09 8.56
CA HIS A 201 0.99 -14.76 7.44
C HIS A 201 -0.45 -14.26 7.18
N ALA A 202 -1.19 -13.82 8.20
CA ALA A 202 -2.53 -13.28 8.03
C ALA A 202 -2.53 -11.99 7.19
N HIS A 203 -1.60 -11.08 7.48
CA HIS A 203 -1.39 -9.86 6.69
C HIS A 203 -0.96 -10.17 5.25
N MET A 204 -0.05 -11.12 5.06
CA MET A 204 0.37 -11.55 3.71
C MET A 204 -0.79 -12.15 2.92
N LYS A 205 -1.61 -13.00 3.55
CA LYS A 205 -2.79 -13.60 2.93
C LYS A 205 -3.80 -12.53 2.52
N ASN A 206 -4.07 -11.56 3.39
CA ASN A 206 -4.98 -10.47 3.05
C ASN A 206 -4.44 -9.59 1.92
N LEU A 207 -3.15 -9.26 1.94
CA LEU A 207 -2.48 -8.56 0.85
C LEU A 207 -2.72 -9.27 -0.49
N LEU A 208 -2.51 -10.59 -0.55
CA LEU A 208 -2.79 -11.39 -1.74
C LEU A 208 -4.28 -11.36 -2.12
N THR A 209 -5.17 -11.74 -1.20
CA THR A 209 -6.61 -11.86 -1.47
C THR A 209 -7.22 -10.54 -1.95
N GLN A 210 -6.90 -9.43 -1.29
CA GLN A 210 -7.39 -8.11 -1.70
C GLN A 210 -6.80 -7.68 -3.05
N THR A 211 -5.54 -8.00 -3.34
CA THR A 211 -4.94 -7.70 -4.65
C THR A 211 -5.66 -8.48 -5.77
N GLU A 212 -5.96 -9.76 -5.56
CA GLU A 212 -6.73 -10.55 -6.54
C GLU A 212 -8.14 -10.01 -6.77
N ILE A 213 -8.81 -9.51 -5.73
CA ILE A 213 -10.13 -8.86 -5.82
C ILE A 213 -10.01 -7.54 -6.59
N PHE A 214 -9.11 -6.66 -6.17
CA PHE A 214 -8.94 -5.34 -6.77
C PHE A 214 -8.51 -5.40 -8.23
N MET A 215 -7.68 -6.37 -8.61
CA MET A 215 -7.33 -6.58 -10.02
C MET A 215 -8.57 -6.90 -10.87
N LYS A 216 -9.50 -7.72 -10.37
CA LYS A 216 -10.76 -8.04 -11.06
C LYS A 216 -11.70 -6.83 -11.11
N ASP A 217 -11.86 -6.10 -10.00
CA ASP A 217 -12.69 -4.89 -9.95
C ASP A 217 -12.21 -3.86 -10.97
N LEU A 218 -10.90 -3.68 -11.06
CA LEU A 218 -10.26 -2.76 -11.98
C LEU A 218 -10.40 -3.19 -13.46
N GLU A 219 -10.42 -4.49 -13.77
CA GLU A 219 -10.71 -4.99 -15.12
C GLU A 219 -12.14 -4.69 -15.58
N THR A 220 -13.09 -4.70 -14.65
CA THR A 220 -14.49 -4.36 -14.95
C THR A 220 -14.75 -2.85 -14.99
N SER A 221 -13.82 -2.06 -14.46
CA SER A 221 -13.86 -0.60 -14.49
C SER A 221 -13.34 -0.06 -15.83
N SER A 222 -13.98 0.99 -16.35
CA SER A 222 -13.63 1.63 -17.64
C SER A 222 -12.20 2.20 -17.70
N VAL A 223 -11.46 2.17 -16.60
CA VAL A 223 -10.13 2.78 -16.43
C VAL A 223 -9.02 2.01 -17.14
N PHE A 224 -9.12 0.68 -17.24
CA PHE A 224 -8.17 -0.12 -18.03
C PHE A 224 -8.59 -0.31 -19.49
N GLN A 225 -9.79 0.15 -19.86
CA GLN A 225 -10.25 0.16 -21.25
C GLN A 225 -9.78 1.39 -22.04
N LEU A 226 -9.17 2.37 -21.36
CA LEU A 226 -8.65 3.59 -21.97
C LEU A 226 -7.18 3.51 -22.40
N THR A 227 -6.46 2.43 -22.06
CA THR A 227 -5.06 2.23 -22.50
C THR A 227 -4.91 1.55 -23.86
N GLU A 228 -6.00 1.09 -24.50
CA GLU A 228 -5.98 0.59 -25.90
C GLU A 228 -6.09 1.69 -26.97
N ARG A 229 -6.10 2.97 -26.59
CA ARG A 229 -6.11 4.07 -27.56
C ARG A 229 -4.99 5.05 -27.27
N HIS A 230 -3.78 4.75 -27.78
CA HIS A 230 -2.95 5.69 -28.54
C HIS A 230 -1.73 4.97 -29.14
#